data_AF-A0A401X696-F1
#
_entry.id   AF-A0A401X696-F1
#
_cell.length_a   1.000
_cell.length_b   1.000
_cell.length_c   1.000
_cell.angle_alpha   90.00
_cell.angle_beta   90.00
_cell.angle_gamma   90.00
#
_symmetry.space_group_name_H-M   'P 1'
#
loop_
_entity.id
_entity.type
_entity.pdbx_description
1 polymer ?
#
loop_
_entity_poly.entity_id
_entity_poly.type
_entity_poly.pdbx_seq_one_letter_code
_entity_poly.pdbx_strand_id
1 'polypeptide(L)'
;MTRTTDDTVKSKGGTASNLRPYKKGQSGNPAGRPKGARSRLCEDFLKALHEDFQKHGRKAIESVRLEKPEVYFNGVVKLLPQQFGLDDETKGGLTVIIKKIAD
;
A
#
# COMPACT_ATOMS: atom_id res chain seq x y z
N MET A 1 -38.39 1.40 -18.63
CA MET A 1 -36.93 1.19 -18.57
C MET A 1 -36.57 0.66 -17.19
N THR A 2 -36.70 -0.65 -17.00
CA THR A 2 -36.41 -1.33 -15.73
C THR A 2 -34.95 -1.77 -15.72
N ARG A 3 -34.21 -1.32 -14.70
CA ARG A 3 -32.82 -1.71 -14.45
C ARG A 3 -32.73 -3.21 -14.22
N THR A 4 -31.91 -3.89 -15.01
CA THR A 4 -31.46 -5.27 -14.79
C THR A 4 -30.69 -5.34 -13.47
N THR A 5 -31.19 -6.09 -12.49
CA THR A 5 -30.45 -6.44 -11.27
C THR A 5 -29.68 -7.73 -11.50
N ASP A 6 -28.36 -7.60 -11.42
CA ASP A 6 -27.35 -8.58 -11.02
C ASP A 6 -27.87 -9.97 -10.58
N ASP A 7 -27.61 -10.98 -11.40
CA ASP A 7 -27.82 -12.39 -11.08
C ASP A 7 -26.77 -12.88 -10.07
N THR A 8 -26.97 -12.56 -8.79
CA THR A 8 -26.20 -13.19 -7.71
C THR A 8 -26.65 -14.65 -7.59
N VAL A 9 -25.90 -15.58 -8.20
CA VAL A 9 -26.13 -17.03 -8.07
C VAL A 9 -25.98 -17.44 -6.60
N LYS A 10 -27.12 -17.60 -5.93
CA LYS A 10 -27.23 -18.04 -4.54
C LYS A 10 -26.84 -19.52 -4.46
N SER A 11 -25.59 -19.77 -4.07
CA SER A 11 -25.09 -21.12 -3.73
C SER A 11 -26.01 -21.77 -2.70
N LYS A 12 -26.71 -22.85 -3.11
CA LYS A 12 -27.55 -23.66 -2.21
C LYS A 12 -26.70 -24.21 -1.07
N GLY A 13 -27.00 -23.79 0.16
CA GLY A 13 -26.38 -24.33 1.37
C GLY A 13 -26.65 -25.84 1.45
N GLY A 14 -25.59 -26.64 1.41
CA GLY A 14 -25.67 -28.09 1.59
C GLY A 14 -26.16 -28.42 2.99
N THR A 15 -27.17 -29.28 3.10
CA THR A 15 -27.63 -29.83 4.37
C THR A 15 -26.56 -30.73 4.99
N ALA A 16 -26.41 -30.69 6.31
CA ALA A 16 -25.45 -31.48 7.09
C ALA A 16 -25.54 -33.01 6.87
N SER A 17 -26.63 -33.48 6.26
CA SER A 17 -26.89 -34.90 5.95
C SER A 17 -25.89 -35.54 4.98
N ASN A 18 -25.17 -34.75 4.18
CA ASN A 18 -24.22 -35.27 3.18
C ASN A 18 -22.74 -34.99 3.53
N LEU A 19 -22.45 -34.37 4.67
CA LEU A 19 -21.07 -34.09 5.08
C LEU A 19 -20.50 -35.27 5.87
N ARG A 20 -19.41 -35.85 5.37
CA ARG A 20 -18.63 -36.86 6.10
C ARG A 20 -17.74 -36.12 7.12
N PRO A 21 -17.83 -36.41 8.43
CA PRO A 21 -16.97 -35.79 9.43
C PRO A 21 -15.50 -36.06 9.13
N TYR A 22 -14.64 -35.04 9.29
CA TYR A 22 -13.19 -35.24 9.20
C TYR A 22 -12.72 -36.15 10.35
N LYS A 23 -11.72 -37.01 10.08
CA LYS A 23 -11.11 -37.83 11.13
C LYS A 23 -10.45 -36.93 12.18
N LYS A 24 -10.45 -37.35 13.45
CA LYS A 24 -9.77 -36.62 14.52
C LYS A 24 -8.29 -36.42 14.15
N GLY A 25 -7.86 -35.17 14.02
CA GLY A 25 -6.51 -34.79 13.57
C GLY A 25 -6.38 -34.45 12.08
N GLN A 26 -7.44 -34.55 11.27
CA GLN A 26 -7.43 -34.19 9.85
C GLN A 26 -8.07 -32.81 9.64
N SER A 27 -7.29 -31.87 9.09
CA SER A 27 -7.80 -30.57 8.65
C SER A 27 -8.64 -30.73 7.37
N GLY A 28 -9.78 -30.04 7.29
CA GLY A 28 -10.57 -29.94 6.05
C GLY A 28 -9.90 -29.11 4.95
N ASN A 29 -8.84 -28.38 5.30
CA ASN A 29 -7.94 -27.74 4.36
C ASN A 29 -6.50 -28.14 4.69
N PRO A 30 -6.02 -29.31 4.21
CA PRO A 30 -4.68 -29.81 4.52
C PRO A 30 -3.56 -28.94 3.92
N ALA A 31 -3.84 -28.15 2.88
CA ALA A 31 -2.90 -27.22 2.27
C ALA A 31 -2.86 -25.84 2.97
N GLY A 32 -3.77 -25.57 3.91
CA GLY A 32 -3.90 -24.28 4.59
C GLY A 32 -4.32 -23.14 3.65
N ARG A 33 -4.24 -21.90 4.15
CA ARG A 33 -4.41 -20.72 3.29
C ARG A 33 -3.29 -20.72 2.24
N PRO A 34 -3.58 -20.55 0.94
CA PRO A 34 -2.54 -20.49 -0.08
C PRO A 34 -1.53 -19.41 0.31
N LYS A 35 -0.28 -19.85 0.48
CA LYS A 35 0.80 -19.02 1.01
C LYS A 35 0.96 -17.78 0.11
N GLY A 36 0.59 -16.63 0.64
CA GLY A 36 0.94 -15.34 0.08
C GLY A 36 0.06 -14.78 -1.04
N ALA A 37 -1.21 -15.13 -1.23
CA ALA A 37 -2.00 -14.45 -2.28
C ALA A 37 -2.02 -12.90 -2.11
N ARG A 38 -2.07 -12.41 -0.86
CA ARG A 38 -1.95 -10.98 -0.56
C ARG A 38 -0.50 -10.50 -0.36
N SER A 39 0.32 -11.31 0.30
CA SER A 39 1.72 -10.97 0.57
C SER A 39 2.57 -10.95 -0.70
N ARG A 40 2.36 -11.90 -1.63
CA ARG A 40 3.03 -11.95 -2.93
C ARG A 40 2.71 -10.73 -3.78
N LEU A 41 1.45 -10.29 -3.79
CA LEU A 41 1.09 -9.06 -4.51
C LEU A 41 1.90 -7.86 -4.00
N CYS A 42 2.06 -7.72 -2.67
CA CYS A 42 2.88 -6.66 -2.11
C CYS A 42 4.37 -6.81 -2.47
N GLU A 43 4.90 -8.04 -2.41
CA GLU A 43 6.30 -8.34 -2.77
C GLU A 43 6.57 -8.01 -4.25
N ASP A 44 5.72 -8.49 -5.15
CA ASP A 44 5.82 -8.25 -6.59
C ASP A 44 5.68 -6.76 -6.93
N PHE A 45 4.76 -6.06 -6.24
CA PHE A 45 4.59 -4.61 -6.40
C PHE A 45 5.84 -3.84 -5.99
N LEU A 46 6.40 -4.14 -4.81
CA LEU A 46 7.62 -3.48 -4.33
C LEU A 46 8.82 -3.77 -5.24
N LYS A 47 8.93 -5.00 -5.76
CA LYS A 47 9.96 -5.37 -6.73
C LYS A 47 9.83 -4.58 -8.03
N ALA A 48 8.63 -4.53 -8.61
CA ALA A 48 8.37 -3.77 -9.83
C ALA A 48 8.66 -2.28 -9.63
N LEU A 49 8.24 -1.71 -8.50
CA LEU A 49 8.51 -0.30 -8.17
C LEU A 49 10.01 -0.02 -8.00
N HIS A 50 10.76 -0.95 -7.39
CA HIS A 50 12.21 -0.82 -7.28
C HIS A 50 12.88 -0.83 -8.65
N GLU A 51 12.52 -1.79 -9.52
CA GLU A 51 13.07 -1.89 -10.87
C GLU A 51 12.76 -0.66 -11.72
N ASP A 52 11.54 -0.12 -11.61
CA ASP A 52 11.15 1.15 -12.23
C ASP A 52 12.00 2.31 -11.71
N PHE A 53 12.15 2.42 -10.39
CA PHE A 53 12.92 3.49 -9.77
C PHE A 53 14.41 3.44 -10.16
N GLN A 54 15.01 2.25 -10.33
CA GLN A 54 16.39 2.13 -10.82
C GLN A 54 16.56 2.72 -12.23
N LYS A 55 15.56 2.59 -13.09
CA LYS A 55 15.60 3.05 -14.49
C LYS A 55 15.17 4.51 -14.64
N HIS A 56 14.15 4.93 -13.90
CA HIS A 56 13.45 6.20 -14.12
C HIS A 56 13.51 7.15 -12.91
N GLY A 57 13.87 6.65 -11.73
CA GLY A 57 13.81 7.40 -10.47
C GLY A 57 14.64 8.68 -10.46
N ARG A 58 15.87 8.65 -11.02
CA ARG A 58 16.72 9.85 -11.11
C ARG A 58 16.08 10.96 -11.94
N LYS A 59 15.52 10.61 -13.10
CA LYS A 59 14.84 11.55 -13.98
C LYS A 59 13.56 12.07 -13.35
N ALA A 60 12.79 11.22 -12.67
CA ALA A 60 11.62 11.63 -11.92
C ALA A 60 11.96 12.64 -10.81
N ILE A 61 13.04 12.39 -10.05
CA ILE A 61 13.54 13.33 -9.04
C ILE A 61 13.91 14.68 -9.66
N GLU A 62 14.64 14.65 -10.78
CA GLU A 62 15.02 15.88 -11.49
C GLU A 62 13.81 16.66 -12.00
N SER A 63 12.83 15.97 -12.60
CA SER A 63 11.58 16.59 -13.05
C SER A 63 10.82 17.23 -11.88
N VAL A 64 10.68 16.54 -10.76
CA VAL A 64 10.00 17.12 -9.57
C VAL A 64 10.76 18.32 -9.04
N ARG A 65 12.10 18.29 -9.01
CA ARG A 65 12.91 19.43 -8.58
C ARG A 65 12.71 20.66 -9.47
N LEU A 66 12.53 20.47 -10.78
CA LEU A 66 12.35 21.56 -11.74
C LEU A 66 10.92 22.09 -11.79
N GLU A 67 9.93 21.19 -11.76
CA GLU A 67 8.51 21.55 -11.90
C GLU A 67 7.86 21.95 -10.58
N LYS A 68 8.27 21.32 -9.47
CA LYS A 68 7.67 21.44 -8.13
C LYS A 68 8.74 21.39 -7.03
N PRO A 69 9.64 22.38 -6.98
CA PRO A 69 10.75 22.42 -6.04
C PRO A 69 10.32 22.28 -4.57
N GLU A 70 9.14 22.79 -4.21
CA GLU A 70 8.55 22.68 -2.88
C GLU A 70 8.24 21.23 -2.48
N VAL A 71 7.74 20.41 -3.43
CA VAL A 71 7.48 18.99 -3.19
C VAL A 71 8.78 18.22 -3.06
N TYR A 72 9.77 18.54 -3.90
CA TYR A 72 11.09 17.96 -3.83
C TYR A 72 11.75 18.22 -2.47
N PHE A 73 11.80 19.48 -2.04
CA PHE A 73 12.40 19.86 -0.75
C PHE A 73 11.69 19.20 0.43
N ASN A 74 10.35 19.18 0.44
CA ASN A 74 9.56 18.48 1.45
C ASN A 74 9.84 16.97 1.49
N GLY A 75 10.04 16.35 0.33
CA GLY A 75 10.45 14.96 0.22
C GLY A 75 11.81 14.72 0.89
N VAL A 76 12.79 15.57 0.62
CA VAL A 76 14.13 15.50 1.24
C VAL A 76 14.06 15.68 2.76
N VAL A 77 13.30 16.65 3.26
CA VAL A 77 13.12 16.88 4.70
C VAL A 77 12.54 15.65 5.41
N LYS A 78 11.60 14.94 4.78
CA LYS A 78 11.00 13.72 5.36
C LYS A 78 11.95 12.52 5.43
N LEU A 79 13.03 12.52 4.63
CA LEU A 79 14.08 11.50 4.68
C LEU A 79 15.03 11.72 5.86
N LEU A 80 15.07 12.93 6.42
CA LEU A 80 15.88 13.24 7.60
C LEU A 80 15.20 12.67 8.85
N PRO A 81 15.94 11.97 9.74
CA PRO A 81 15.40 11.55 11.03
C PRO A 81 14.86 12.75 11.81
N GLN A 82 13.65 12.62 12.39
CA GLN A 82 13.07 13.64 13.27
C GLN A 82 13.93 13.95 14.52
N GLN A 83 14.94 13.12 14.80
CA GLN A 83 15.76 13.16 16.00
C GLN A 83 16.95 14.13 15.95
N PHE A 84 17.07 14.96 14.90
CA PHE A 84 17.78 16.22 15.09
C PHE A 84 16.90 17.05 16.01
N GLY A 85 17.22 17.07 17.32
CA GLY A 85 16.44 17.68 18.40
C GLY A 85 15.91 19.06 18.03
N LEU A 86 14.74 19.05 17.43
CA LEU A 86 13.96 20.20 17.05
C LEU A 86 12.68 19.99 17.82
N ASP A 87 12.61 20.63 18.98
CA ASP A 87 11.49 20.64 19.91
C ASP A 87 10.17 20.83 19.14
N ASP A 88 9.04 20.37 19.68
CA ASP A 88 7.76 20.35 18.94
C ASP A 88 7.32 21.73 18.39
N GLU A 89 7.88 22.85 18.88
CA GLU A 89 7.74 24.18 18.28
C GLU A 89 8.41 24.33 16.90
N THR A 90 9.51 23.61 16.65
CA THR A 90 10.27 23.63 15.39
C THR A 90 9.71 22.73 14.29
N LYS A 91 8.85 21.75 14.60
CA LYS A 91 7.95 21.15 13.58
C LYS A 91 7.01 22.21 12.99
N GLY A 92 6.56 23.15 13.83
CA GLY A 92 5.91 24.38 13.41
C GLY A 92 6.85 25.24 12.56
N GLY A 93 8.09 25.43 13.00
CA GLY A 93 9.14 26.19 12.29
C GLY A 93 9.41 25.71 10.85
N LEU A 94 9.62 24.41 10.62
CA LEU A 94 9.80 23.88 9.26
C LEU A 94 8.55 24.08 8.40
N THR A 95 7.37 23.84 8.95
CA THR A 95 6.09 24.07 8.26
C THR A 95 5.88 25.54 7.91
N VAL A 96 6.32 26.46 8.77
CA VAL A 96 6.28 27.91 8.55
C VAL A 96 7.27 28.31 7.46
N ILE A 97 8.50 27.78 7.46
CA ILE A 97 9.48 28.02 6.39
C ILE A 97 8.95 27.53 5.04
N ILE A 98 8.33 26.34 5.01
CA ILE A 98 7.71 25.78 3.79
C ILE A 98 6.58 26.69 3.29
N LYS A 99 5.69 27.15 4.17
CA LYS A 99 4.62 28.10 3.79
C LYS A 99 5.19 29.43 3.28
N LYS A 100 6.25 29.94 3.90
CA LYS A 100 6.88 31.23 3.56
C LYS A 100 7.71 31.18 2.27
N ILE A 101 8.12 30.00 1.81
CA ILE A 101 8.73 29.78 0.48
C ILE A 101 7.66 29.62 -0.61
N ALA A 102 6.43 29.25 -0.23
CA ALA A 102 5.32 28.99 -1.15
C ALA A 102 4.40 30.21 -1.41
N ASP A 103 4.57 31.30 -0.66
CA ASP A 103 4.01 32.64 -0.93
C ASP A 103 5.01 33.49 -1.75
#